data_AF-A0A1Q4DHG6-F1
#
_entry.id   AF-A0A1Q4DHG6-F1
#
_cell.length_a   1.000
_cell.length_b   1.000
_cell.length_c   1.000
_cell.angle_alpha   90.00
_cell.angle_beta   90.00
_cell.angle_gamma   90.00
#
_symmetry.space_group_name_H-M   'P 1'
#
loop_
_entity.id
_entity.type
_entity.pdbx_description
1 polymer ?
#
loop_
_entity_poly.entity_id
_entity_poly.type
_entity_poly.pdbx_seq_one_letter_code
_entity_poly.pdbx_strand_id
1 'polypeptide(L)'
;MKFTVDPWDPSYGASVDGELAESSAEIDTGVEVPVERWAPIDPDRSLVPPEAVLFVDGVRRIDAQVWVDEGQGVASPALCATYAAGVVCSCPDGGAHLVAAHVRRGLFSTVAAGADVDTGAGSYRFSHTPARPGADPTQVLSLAVQRSMAEVELLAAAQARADHGVADDLLVVDGPLRGRQHLPRAVGFVKTHDKTYLPTELGGIVAALGSGQRTPVFRLGSAAQDLLAQRFTWYLRLPCAPGSPWAGVARVECSGQLAPAEAVVLAGVSQGSLIRFASTEYKDSRAPQNLYPIAGLERQLRRRLGDPKLMYRALRRAAATA
;
A
#
# COMPACT_ATOMS: atom_id res chain seq x y z
N MET A 1 -14.94 31.42 13.23
CA MET A 1 -14.71 30.14 12.53
C MET A 1 -13.22 30.00 12.26
N LYS A 2 -12.60 28.89 12.64
CA LYS A 2 -11.22 28.54 12.24
C LYS A 2 -11.32 27.41 11.22
N PHE A 3 -10.67 27.56 10.07
CA PHE A 3 -10.65 26.55 9.01
C PHE A 3 -9.25 26.42 8.44
N THR A 4 -8.92 25.26 7.89
CA THR A 4 -7.66 24.95 7.20
C THR A 4 -7.99 24.26 5.89
N VAL A 5 -7.15 24.49 4.87
CA VAL A 5 -7.26 23.86 3.56
C VAL A 5 -6.21 22.76 3.48
N ASP A 6 -6.63 21.56 3.11
CA ASP A 6 -5.72 20.43 2.91
C ASP A 6 -5.06 20.56 1.52
N PRO A 7 -3.73 20.45 1.41
CA PRO A 7 -3.05 20.47 0.12
C PRO A 7 -3.26 19.20 -0.72
N TRP A 8 -3.77 18.12 -0.12
CA TRP A 8 -4.09 16.88 -0.82
C TRP A 8 -5.21 17.06 -1.83
N ASP A 9 -5.00 16.62 -3.07
CA ASP A 9 -6.02 16.67 -4.12
C ASP A 9 -7.21 15.73 -3.79
N PRO A 10 -8.43 16.27 -3.58
CA PRO A 10 -9.60 15.48 -3.20
C PRO A 10 -10.03 14.43 -4.22
N SER A 11 -9.58 14.52 -5.48
CA SER A 11 -9.89 13.53 -6.52
C SER A 11 -9.27 12.15 -6.26
N TYR A 12 -8.29 12.07 -5.34
CA TYR A 12 -7.68 10.82 -4.88
C TYR A 12 -8.36 10.23 -3.63
N GLY A 13 -9.52 10.77 -3.23
CA GLY A 13 -10.14 10.51 -1.92
C GLY A 13 -9.66 11.51 -0.87
N ALA A 14 -10.26 11.54 0.32
CA ALA A 14 -9.77 12.39 1.39
C ALA A 14 -8.67 11.68 2.20
N SER A 15 -7.73 12.42 2.79
CA SER A 15 -6.79 11.85 3.78
C SER A 15 -7.53 11.30 5.02
N VAL A 16 -8.77 11.79 5.23
CA VAL A 16 -9.74 11.42 6.26
C VAL A 16 -11.12 11.38 5.59
N ASP A 17 -11.70 10.20 5.40
CA ASP A 17 -13.05 10.07 4.85
C ASP A 17 -14.12 10.27 5.95
N GLY A 18 -14.85 11.40 5.90
CA GLY A 18 -16.08 11.62 6.69
C GLY A 18 -16.00 11.37 8.20
N GLU A 19 -17.15 11.09 8.84
CA GLU A 19 -17.17 10.51 10.20
C GLU A 19 -16.45 9.15 10.15
N LEU A 20 -15.20 9.15 10.59
CA LEU A 20 -14.37 7.95 10.67
C LEU A 20 -15.13 6.85 11.40
N ALA A 21 -15.32 5.71 10.75
CA ALA A 21 -15.92 4.57 11.40
C ALA A 21 -14.99 4.10 12.55
N GLU A 22 -15.55 3.95 13.75
CA GLU A 22 -14.82 3.39 14.88
C GLU A 22 -14.32 1.99 14.52
N SER A 23 -13.03 1.74 14.77
CA SER A 23 -12.46 0.43 14.57
C SER A 23 -12.90 -0.51 15.69
N SER A 24 -13.51 -1.65 15.35
CA SER A 24 -13.79 -2.75 16.29
C SER A 24 -12.55 -3.55 16.73
N ALA A 25 -11.36 -3.10 16.35
CA ALA A 25 -10.11 -3.75 16.74
C ALA A 25 -9.79 -3.43 18.20
N GLU A 26 -9.43 -4.44 18.98
CA GLU A 26 -8.81 -4.22 20.29
C GLU A 26 -7.45 -3.55 20.13
N ILE A 27 -7.11 -2.67 21.09
CA ILE A 27 -5.95 -1.79 21.02
C ILE A 27 -5.25 -1.80 22.37
N ASP A 28 -3.93 -1.99 22.32
CA ASP A 28 -3.05 -1.85 23.46
C ASP A 28 -2.11 -0.65 23.21
N THR A 29 -2.35 0.43 23.94
CA THR A 29 -1.61 1.70 23.84
C THR A 29 -0.44 1.80 24.82
N GLY A 30 -0.22 0.78 25.67
CA GLY A 30 0.85 0.77 26.68
C GLY A 30 2.17 0.15 26.21
N VAL A 31 2.35 -0.07 24.90
CA VAL A 31 3.45 -0.88 24.36
C VAL A 31 4.82 -0.20 24.50
N GLU A 32 4.98 1.05 24.06
CA GLU A 32 6.26 1.76 24.13
C GLU A 32 6.39 2.59 25.42
N VAL A 33 5.34 3.31 25.80
CA VAL A 33 5.25 4.09 27.03
C VAL A 33 3.85 3.97 27.65
N PRO A 34 3.72 4.12 28.98
CA PRO A 34 2.40 4.22 29.63
C PRO A 34 1.57 5.35 29.03
N VAL A 35 0.25 5.16 28.97
CA VAL A 35 -0.71 6.08 28.32
C VAL A 35 -0.60 7.50 28.87
N GLU A 36 -0.33 7.65 30.16
CA GLU A 36 -0.20 8.94 30.85
C GLU A 36 1.04 9.73 30.42
N ARG A 37 2.00 9.07 29.76
CA ARG A 37 3.24 9.66 29.24
C ARG A 37 3.25 9.77 27.72
N TRP A 38 2.14 9.48 27.06
CA TRP A 38 2.05 9.65 25.61
C TRP A 38 2.29 11.12 25.23
N ALA A 39 3.27 11.32 24.37
CA ALA A 39 3.61 12.62 23.78
C ALA A 39 4.23 12.39 22.40
N PRO A 40 4.27 13.42 21.53
CA PRO A 40 5.04 13.35 20.30
C PRO A 40 6.51 12.96 20.58
N ILE A 41 7.03 12.01 19.81
CA ILE A 41 8.41 11.54 19.91
C ILE A 41 9.21 12.13 18.74
N ASP A 42 10.27 12.86 19.07
CA ASP A 42 11.22 13.42 18.11
C ASP A 42 12.07 12.33 17.43
N PRO A 43 12.52 12.54 16.19
CA PRO A 43 13.42 11.61 15.53
C PRO A 43 14.76 11.54 16.30
N ASP A 44 15.15 10.34 16.69
CA ASP A 44 16.44 10.10 17.33
C ASP A 44 17.58 10.27 16.32
N ARG A 45 18.40 11.30 16.51
CA ARG A 45 19.52 11.63 15.63
C ARG A 45 20.71 10.68 15.78
N SER A 46 20.73 9.85 16.82
CA SER A 46 21.76 8.83 17.03
C SER A 46 21.50 7.54 16.25
N LEU A 47 20.26 7.33 15.76
CA LEU A 47 19.93 6.18 14.94
C LEU A 47 20.60 6.29 13.56
N VAL A 48 21.35 5.25 13.22
CA VAL A 48 21.97 5.11 11.91
C VAL A 48 20.88 4.74 10.90
N PRO A 49 20.74 5.48 9.78
CA PRO A 49 19.80 5.09 8.73
C PRO A 49 20.25 3.78 8.08
N PRO A 50 19.32 2.96 7.58
CA PRO A 50 19.65 1.71 6.91
C PRO A 50 20.51 1.98 5.67
N GLU A 51 21.38 1.04 5.32
CA GLU A 51 22.22 1.10 4.11
C GLU A 51 21.37 1.22 2.83
N ALA A 52 20.15 0.68 2.85
CA ALA A 52 19.19 0.84 1.77
C ALA A 52 17.74 0.90 2.26
N VAL A 53 16.92 1.67 1.55
CA VAL A 53 15.45 1.66 1.71
C VAL A 53 14.82 1.15 0.42
N LEU A 54 14.09 0.05 0.52
CA LEU A 54 13.39 -0.60 -0.59
C LEU A 54 11.91 -0.22 -0.54
N PHE A 55 11.40 0.41 -1.60
CA PHE A 55 10.00 0.81 -1.71
C PHE A 55 9.25 -0.12 -2.66
N VAL A 56 8.22 -0.79 -2.16
CA VAL A 56 7.36 -1.71 -2.91
C VAL A 56 6.03 -1.03 -3.17
N ASP A 57 5.60 -1.06 -4.43
CA ASP A 57 4.27 -0.58 -4.82
C ASP A 57 3.79 -1.32 -6.08
N GLY A 58 2.47 -1.30 -6.28
CA GLY A 58 1.76 -1.93 -7.37
C GLY A 58 0.79 -0.99 -8.07
N VAL A 59 0.70 -1.10 -9.39
CA VAL A 59 -0.29 -0.39 -10.21
C VAL A 59 -1.10 -1.38 -11.02
N ARG A 60 -2.37 -1.03 -11.27
CA ARG A 60 -3.27 -1.84 -12.11
C ARG A 60 -4.07 -0.97 -13.06
N ARG A 61 -4.51 -1.58 -14.14
CA ARG A 61 -5.48 -1.03 -15.09
C ARG A 61 -6.42 -2.13 -15.55
N ILE A 62 -7.72 -1.85 -15.52
CA ILE A 62 -8.71 -2.66 -16.24
C ILE A 62 -8.61 -2.27 -17.71
N ASP A 63 -8.23 -3.22 -18.56
CA ASP A 63 -8.10 -2.99 -20.01
C ASP A 63 -9.44 -3.15 -20.71
N ALA A 64 -10.28 -4.08 -20.25
CA ALA A 64 -11.65 -4.25 -20.72
C ALA A 64 -12.52 -4.97 -19.68
N GLN A 65 -13.80 -4.60 -19.64
CA GLN A 65 -14.85 -5.49 -19.15
C GLN A 65 -15.31 -6.37 -20.32
N VAL A 66 -15.39 -7.67 -20.10
CA VAL A 66 -15.79 -8.67 -21.09
C VAL A 66 -16.91 -9.55 -20.54
N TRP A 67 -17.56 -10.30 -21.41
CA TRP A 67 -18.60 -11.26 -21.07
C TRP A 67 -18.15 -12.65 -21.53
N VAL A 68 -18.22 -13.62 -20.64
CA VAL A 68 -17.94 -15.03 -20.94
C VAL A 68 -19.26 -15.71 -21.24
N ASP A 69 -19.41 -16.24 -22.45
CA ASP A 69 -20.56 -17.04 -22.85
C ASP A 69 -20.50 -18.40 -22.13
N GLU A 70 -21.56 -18.72 -21.38
CA GLU A 70 -21.72 -19.99 -20.65
C GLU A 70 -22.58 -20.99 -21.45
N GLY A 71 -23.00 -20.60 -22.64
CA GLY A 71 -23.95 -21.31 -23.49
C GLY A 71 -25.40 -20.99 -23.14
N GLN A 72 -26.32 -21.42 -24.00
CA GLN A 72 -27.77 -21.27 -23.81
C GLN A 72 -28.23 -19.81 -23.60
N GLY A 73 -27.48 -18.84 -24.14
CA GLY A 73 -27.79 -17.41 -24.02
C GLY A 73 -27.44 -16.80 -22.66
N VAL A 74 -26.70 -17.53 -21.81
CA VAL A 74 -26.22 -17.05 -20.51
C VAL A 74 -24.82 -16.51 -20.68
N ALA A 75 -24.55 -15.32 -20.12
CA ALA A 75 -23.22 -14.73 -20.10
C ALA A 75 -22.90 -14.14 -18.72
N SER A 76 -21.68 -14.36 -18.27
CA SER A 76 -21.16 -13.83 -17.01
C SER A 76 -20.14 -12.72 -17.24
N PRO A 77 -20.11 -11.67 -16.40
CA PRO A 77 -19.11 -10.62 -16.50
C PRO A 77 -17.72 -11.16 -16.14
N ALA A 78 -16.70 -10.62 -16.80
CA ALA A 78 -15.30 -10.88 -16.53
C ALA A 78 -14.45 -9.62 -16.76
N LEU A 79 -13.25 -9.58 -16.20
CA LEU A 79 -12.32 -8.45 -16.33
C LEU A 79 -11.01 -8.89 -16.98
N CYS A 80 -10.62 -8.21 -18.05
CA CYS A 80 -9.24 -8.22 -18.53
C CYS A 80 -8.47 -7.09 -17.87
N ALA A 81 -7.41 -7.41 -17.13
CA ALA A 81 -6.60 -6.42 -16.43
C ALA A 81 -5.11 -6.63 -16.66
N THR A 82 -4.37 -5.52 -16.81
CA THR A 82 -2.91 -5.49 -16.71
C THR A 82 -2.53 -4.90 -15.36
N TYR A 83 -1.65 -5.57 -14.64
CA TYR A 83 -1.16 -5.14 -13.34
C TYR A 83 0.34 -5.37 -13.24
N ALA A 84 1.00 -4.53 -12.46
CA ALA A 84 2.43 -4.57 -12.28
C ALA A 84 2.78 -4.21 -10.85
N ALA A 85 3.86 -4.79 -10.35
CA ALA A 85 4.49 -4.35 -9.11
C ALA A 85 6.00 -4.30 -9.30
N GLY A 86 6.66 -3.51 -8.49
CA GLY A 86 8.10 -3.39 -8.52
C GLY A 86 8.66 -2.88 -7.22
N VAL A 87 9.98 -2.72 -7.23
CA VAL A 87 10.73 -2.21 -6.10
C VAL A 87 11.72 -1.18 -6.58
N VAL A 88 11.74 -0.02 -5.95
CA VAL A 88 12.81 0.97 -6.07
C VAL A 88 13.67 0.87 -4.82
N CYS A 89 14.98 0.72 -5.00
CA CYS A 89 15.95 0.89 -3.94
C CYS A 89 16.41 2.34 -3.90
N SER A 90 16.54 2.90 -2.69
CA SER A 90 17.30 4.11 -2.44
C SER A 90 18.45 3.79 -1.49
N CYS A 91 19.68 3.87 -2.00
CA CYS A 91 20.90 3.69 -1.23
C CYS A 91 21.88 4.87 -1.46
N PRO A 92 22.86 5.11 -0.57
CA PRO A 92 23.82 6.20 -0.70
C PRO A 92 24.61 6.18 -2.03
N ASP A 93 25.04 5.00 -2.48
CA ASP A 93 25.96 4.88 -3.63
C ASP A 93 25.23 4.89 -4.98
N GLY A 94 23.96 4.46 -5.01
CA GLY A 94 23.17 4.32 -6.24
C GLY A 94 22.03 5.31 -6.39
N GLY A 95 21.75 6.11 -5.35
CA GLY A 95 20.52 6.90 -5.28
C GLY A 95 19.26 6.03 -5.45
N ALA A 96 18.20 6.62 -5.98
CA ALA A 96 16.95 5.91 -6.25
C ALA A 96 16.98 5.19 -7.61
N HIS A 97 16.92 3.85 -7.62
CA HIS A 97 16.97 3.03 -8.82
C HIS A 97 16.01 1.83 -8.76
N LEU A 98 15.48 1.42 -9.90
CA LEU A 98 14.54 0.29 -10.01
C LEU A 98 15.30 -1.04 -9.90
N VAL A 99 14.96 -1.88 -8.91
CA VAL A 99 15.61 -3.17 -8.70
C VAL A 99 14.76 -4.35 -9.17
N ALA A 100 13.43 -4.21 -9.14
CA ALA A 100 12.51 -5.22 -9.65
C ALA A 100 11.30 -4.57 -10.32
N ALA A 101 10.79 -5.19 -11.38
CA ALA A 101 9.51 -4.82 -11.99
C ALA A 101 8.91 -6.01 -12.74
N HIS A 102 7.71 -6.40 -12.35
CA HIS A 102 6.98 -7.51 -12.96
C HIS A 102 5.65 -7.01 -13.48
N VAL A 103 5.30 -7.37 -14.71
CA VAL A 103 4.01 -7.07 -15.34
C VAL A 103 3.29 -8.39 -15.62
N ARG A 104 2.02 -8.46 -15.25
CA ARG A 104 1.16 -9.59 -15.54
C ARG A 104 -0.17 -9.11 -16.13
N ARG A 105 -0.84 -10.02 -16.81
CA ARG A 105 -2.15 -9.81 -17.42
C ARG A 105 -3.05 -10.98 -17.07
N GLY A 106 -4.28 -10.68 -16.64
CA GLY A 106 -5.24 -11.68 -16.23
C GLY A 106 -6.62 -11.43 -16.82
N LEU A 107 -7.29 -12.53 -17.18
CA LEU A 107 -8.72 -12.60 -17.43
C LEU A 107 -9.37 -13.21 -16.18
N PHE A 108 -10.09 -12.39 -15.42
CA PHE A 108 -10.73 -12.77 -14.17
C PHE A 108 -12.21 -13.04 -14.43
N SER A 109 -12.69 -14.23 -14.07
CA SER A 109 -14.09 -14.65 -14.27
C SER A 109 -14.59 -15.48 -13.10
N THR A 110 -15.91 -15.43 -12.85
CA THR A 110 -16.61 -16.35 -11.94
C THR A 110 -17.03 -17.66 -12.60
N VAL A 111 -16.90 -17.77 -13.93
CA VAL A 111 -17.11 -19.02 -14.67
C VAL A 111 -16.00 -20.00 -14.31
N ALA A 112 -16.34 -21.25 -14.02
CA ALA A 112 -15.41 -22.25 -13.48
C ALA A 112 -14.31 -22.66 -14.47
N ALA A 113 -14.60 -22.62 -15.76
CA ALA A 113 -13.67 -22.98 -16.82
C ALA A 113 -13.59 -21.85 -17.86
N GLY A 114 -12.39 -21.63 -18.36
CA GLY A 114 -12.12 -20.65 -19.41
C GLY A 114 -10.73 -20.86 -19.98
N ALA A 115 -10.46 -20.19 -21.09
CA ALA A 115 -9.17 -20.22 -21.78
C ALA A 115 -8.46 -18.88 -21.63
N ASP A 116 -7.13 -18.92 -21.78
CA ASP A 116 -6.35 -17.70 -21.93
C ASP A 116 -6.78 -16.94 -23.17
N VAL A 117 -6.65 -15.62 -23.14
CA VAL A 117 -6.91 -14.76 -24.30
C VAL A 117 -5.57 -14.27 -24.83
N ASP A 118 -5.13 -14.85 -25.95
CA ASP A 118 -3.96 -14.38 -26.67
C ASP A 118 -4.33 -13.20 -27.57
N THR A 119 -3.53 -12.14 -27.49
CA THR A 119 -3.69 -10.97 -28.34
C THR A 119 -2.34 -10.58 -28.93
N GLY A 120 -2.36 -9.81 -30.04
CA GLY A 120 -1.14 -9.23 -30.60
C GLY A 120 -0.44 -8.22 -29.68
N ALA A 121 -1.01 -7.91 -28.51
CA ALA A 121 -0.45 -6.97 -27.53
C ALA A 121 -0.15 -7.64 -26.17
N GLY A 122 -0.26 -8.96 -26.09
CA GLY A 122 0.02 -9.78 -24.91
C GLY A 122 -1.09 -10.78 -24.59
N SER A 123 -0.75 -11.79 -23.80
CA SER A 123 -1.68 -12.85 -23.36
C SER A 123 -2.29 -12.54 -22.00
N TYR A 124 -3.60 -12.71 -21.86
CA TYR A 124 -4.33 -12.60 -20.60
C TYR A 124 -4.57 -13.99 -20.04
N ARG A 125 -3.95 -14.30 -18.90
CA ARG A 125 -4.05 -15.60 -18.26
C ARG A 125 -5.41 -15.76 -17.59
N PHE A 126 -6.13 -16.85 -17.87
CA PHE A 126 -7.40 -17.12 -17.22
C PHE A 126 -7.20 -17.37 -15.72
N SER A 127 -8.04 -16.72 -14.90
CA SER A 127 -8.05 -16.85 -13.45
C SER A 127 -9.49 -16.95 -12.97
N HIS A 128 -9.91 -18.17 -12.61
CA HIS A 128 -11.17 -18.39 -11.94
C HIS A 128 -11.18 -17.73 -10.55
N THR A 129 -12.25 -17.02 -10.23
CA THR A 129 -12.54 -16.51 -8.88
C THR A 129 -13.92 -16.99 -8.47
N PRO A 130 -14.05 -17.71 -7.35
CA PRO A 130 -15.35 -18.15 -6.87
C PRO A 130 -16.33 -16.98 -6.69
N ALA A 131 -17.55 -17.15 -7.21
CA ALA A 131 -18.64 -16.23 -6.94
C ALA A 131 -18.94 -16.19 -5.43
N ARG A 132 -19.44 -15.05 -4.95
CA ARG A 132 -19.90 -14.88 -3.57
C ARG A 132 -21.41 -14.61 -3.56
N PRO A 133 -22.23 -15.45 -2.92
CA PRO A 133 -23.68 -15.22 -2.85
C PRO A 133 -23.99 -13.82 -2.29
N GLY A 134 -24.87 -13.08 -2.98
CA GLY A 134 -25.29 -11.74 -2.58
C GLY A 134 -24.25 -10.63 -2.80
N ALA A 135 -23.06 -10.93 -3.33
CA ALA A 135 -22.07 -9.93 -3.68
C ALA A 135 -22.18 -9.52 -5.16
N ASP A 136 -21.92 -8.25 -5.45
CA ASP A 136 -21.80 -7.76 -6.83
C ASP A 136 -20.60 -8.46 -7.53
N PRO A 137 -20.82 -9.16 -8.66
CA PRO A 137 -19.76 -9.80 -9.43
C PRO A 137 -18.60 -8.85 -9.77
N THR A 138 -18.88 -7.58 -10.07
CA THR A 138 -17.84 -6.59 -10.41
C THR A 138 -16.89 -6.33 -9.24
N GLN A 139 -17.43 -6.30 -8.02
CA GLN A 139 -16.62 -6.17 -6.79
C GLN A 139 -15.80 -7.43 -6.54
N VAL A 140 -16.39 -8.62 -6.76
CA VAL A 140 -15.70 -9.91 -6.61
C VAL A 140 -14.49 -9.99 -7.55
N LEU A 141 -14.67 -9.60 -8.81
CA LEU A 141 -13.62 -9.59 -9.83
C LEU A 141 -12.56 -8.51 -9.55
N SER A 142 -12.96 -7.31 -9.14
CA SER A 142 -12.03 -6.24 -8.76
C SER A 142 -11.13 -6.64 -7.60
N LEU A 143 -11.69 -7.34 -6.59
CA LEU A 143 -10.91 -7.92 -5.49
C LEU A 143 -9.97 -9.03 -5.97
N ALA A 144 -10.34 -9.81 -6.99
CA ALA A 144 -9.45 -10.80 -7.58
C ALA A 144 -8.22 -10.14 -8.24
N VAL A 145 -8.43 -9.08 -9.02
CA VAL A 145 -7.33 -8.29 -9.59
C VAL A 145 -6.42 -7.74 -8.48
N GLN A 146 -7.00 -7.23 -7.39
CA GLN A 146 -6.23 -6.71 -6.26
C GLN A 146 -5.39 -7.81 -5.57
N ARG A 147 -5.93 -9.02 -5.40
CA ARG A 147 -5.17 -10.16 -4.87
C ARG A 147 -4.00 -10.56 -5.77
N SER A 148 -4.22 -10.66 -7.08
CA SER A 148 -3.14 -11.00 -8.01
C SER A 148 -2.06 -9.91 -8.10
N MET A 149 -2.43 -8.64 -7.96
CA MET A 149 -1.45 -7.55 -7.82
C MET A 149 -0.63 -7.69 -6.54
N ALA A 150 -1.29 -8.03 -5.42
CA ALA A 150 -0.63 -8.24 -4.14
C ALA A 150 0.38 -9.41 -4.18
N GLU A 151 0.06 -10.49 -4.89
CA GLU A 151 1.01 -11.59 -5.14
C GLU A 151 2.25 -11.12 -5.91
N VAL A 152 2.07 -10.25 -6.90
CA VAL A 152 3.18 -9.69 -7.69
C VAL A 152 4.04 -8.74 -6.87
N GLU A 153 3.44 -7.95 -5.96
CA GLU A 153 4.18 -7.13 -4.99
C GLU A 153 5.04 -8.00 -4.05
N LEU A 154 4.50 -9.11 -3.55
CA LEU A 154 5.25 -10.02 -2.68
C LEU A 154 6.42 -10.65 -3.43
N LEU A 155 6.20 -11.09 -4.68
CA LEU A 155 7.26 -11.62 -5.53
C LEU A 155 8.34 -10.58 -5.81
N ALA A 156 7.96 -9.34 -6.13
CA ALA A 156 8.91 -8.26 -6.39
C ALA A 156 9.75 -7.94 -5.15
N ALA A 157 9.13 -7.91 -3.96
CA ALA A 157 9.82 -7.69 -2.69
C ALA A 157 10.82 -8.80 -2.35
N ALA A 158 10.42 -10.07 -2.54
CA ALA A 158 11.28 -11.22 -2.29
C ALA A 158 12.49 -11.25 -3.25
N GLN A 159 12.24 -11.02 -4.55
CA GLN A 159 13.27 -10.90 -5.59
C GLN A 159 14.25 -9.77 -5.26
N ALA A 160 13.74 -8.58 -4.95
CA ALA A 160 14.57 -7.41 -4.65
C ALA A 160 15.52 -7.68 -3.49
N ARG A 161 15.08 -8.37 -2.43
CA ARG A 161 15.96 -8.71 -1.30
C ARG A 161 16.99 -9.77 -1.63
N ALA A 162 16.60 -10.80 -2.38
CA ALA A 162 17.52 -11.84 -2.81
C ALA A 162 18.65 -11.26 -3.68
N ASP A 163 18.31 -10.35 -4.59
CA ASP A 163 19.24 -9.81 -5.58
C ASP A 163 20.06 -8.61 -5.05
N HIS A 164 19.48 -7.80 -4.15
CA HIS A 164 20.14 -6.58 -3.64
C HIS A 164 21.28 -6.89 -2.66
N GLY A 165 21.19 -7.99 -1.89
CA GLY A 165 22.30 -8.50 -1.07
C GLY A 165 22.74 -7.63 0.13
N VAL A 166 22.08 -6.50 0.39
CA VAL A 166 22.35 -5.66 1.57
C VAL A 166 21.63 -6.22 2.80
N ALA A 167 22.40 -6.50 3.85
CA ALA A 167 21.88 -7.08 5.08
C ALA A 167 21.07 -6.09 5.92
N ASP A 168 21.43 -4.80 5.89
CA ASP A 168 20.79 -3.71 6.64
C ASP A 168 19.86 -2.87 5.76
N ASP A 169 18.75 -3.48 5.33
CA ASP A 169 17.71 -2.81 4.55
C ASP A 169 16.46 -2.48 5.39
N LEU A 170 15.71 -1.47 4.94
CA LEU A 170 14.33 -1.23 5.36
C LEU A 170 13.39 -1.44 4.16
N LEU A 171 12.44 -2.37 4.27
CA LEU A 171 11.42 -2.61 3.25
C LEU A 171 10.15 -1.83 3.60
N VAL A 172 9.74 -0.93 2.71
CA VAL A 172 8.55 -0.08 2.84
C VAL A 172 7.53 -0.52 1.80
N VAL A 173 6.40 -1.04 2.25
CA VAL A 173 5.27 -1.42 1.39
C VAL A 173 4.25 -0.29 1.36
N ASP A 174 3.86 0.20 0.18
CA ASP A 174 2.77 1.17 0.08
C ASP A 174 1.42 0.51 0.39
N GLY A 175 0.82 0.91 1.52
CA GLY A 175 -0.37 0.29 2.08
C GLY A 175 -0.10 -0.67 3.25
N PRO A 176 -1.15 -1.38 3.72
CA PRO A 176 -1.06 -2.25 4.88
C PRO A 176 -0.10 -3.43 4.68
N LEU A 177 0.58 -3.87 5.74
CA LEU A 177 1.53 -4.99 5.69
C LEU A 177 0.84 -6.38 5.64
N ARG A 178 -0.47 -6.42 5.39
CA ARG A 178 -1.26 -7.66 5.36
C ARG A 178 -0.72 -8.63 4.30
N GLY A 179 -0.52 -9.89 4.69
CA GLY A 179 0.05 -10.94 3.86
C GLY A 179 1.58 -10.88 3.72
N ARG A 180 2.23 -9.89 4.35
CA ARG A 180 3.68 -9.61 4.23
C ARG A 180 4.36 -9.51 5.59
N GLN A 181 3.68 -9.89 6.67
CA GLN A 181 4.17 -9.78 8.05
C GLN A 181 5.39 -10.68 8.33
N HIS A 182 5.61 -11.70 7.50
CA HIS A 182 6.76 -12.60 7.60
C HIS A 182 8.06 -12.00 7.03
N LEU A 183 7.98 -10.88 6.30
CA LEU A 183 9.16 -10.22 5.75
C LEU A 183 9.91 -9.50 6.90
N PRO A 184 11.22 -9.76 7.09
CA PRO A 184 12.00 -9.10 8.14
C PRO A 184 12.11 -7.59 7.88
N ARG A 185 12.31 -6.73 8.89
CA ARG A 185 12.55 -5.28 8.71
C ARG A 185 11.58 -4.60 7.72
N ALA A 186 10.31 -5.01 7.75
CA ALA A 186 9.29 -4.55 6.82
C ALA A 186 8.26 -3.69 7.55
N VAL A 187 7.88 -2.58 6.92
CA VAL A 187 6.82 -1.69 7.37
C VAL A 187 5.79 -1.49 6.28
N GLY A 188 4.51 -1.52 6.66
CA GLY A 188 3.43 -1.00 5.84
C GLY A 188 3.30 0.50 6.04
N PHE A 189 3.13 1.25 4.95
CA PHE A 189 3.02 2.70 4.95
C PHE A 189 1.65 3.10 4.42
N VAL A 190 0.73 3.46 5.33
CA VAL A 190 -0.68 3.68 5.03
C VAL A 190 -0.99 5.17 5.03
N LYS A 191 -1.43 5.68 3.89
CA LYS A 191 -1.69 7.12 3.65
C LYS A 191 -3.13 7.51 3.96
N THR A 192 -4.08 6.58 3.84
CA THR A 192 -5.51 6.82 4.06
C THR A 192 -5.93 6.44 5.47
N HIS A 193 -6.74 7.29 6.09
CA HIS A 193 -7.27 7.09 7.43
C HIS A 193 -8.78 6.92 7.33
N ASP A 194 -9.23 5.70 7.08
CA ASP A 194 -10.67 5.40 6.95
C ASP A 194 -11.28 4.98 8.31
N LYS A 195 -10.44 4.85 9.34
CA LYS A 195 -10.81 4.39 10.68
C LYS A 195 -10.06 5.14 11.76
N THR A 196 -10.78 5.52 12.80
CA THR A 196 -10.18 5.95 14.06
C THR A 196 -9.81 4.71 14.86
N TYR A 197 -8.52 4.58 15.18
CA TYR A 197 -8.04 3.54 16.09
C TYR A 197 -7.92 4.10 17.49
N LEU A 198 -7.21 5.21 17.68
CA LEU A 198 -6.95 5.73 19.01
C LEU A 198 -8.22 6.32 19.66
N PRO A 199 -8.41 6.14 20.98
CA PRO A 199 -9.39 6.90 21.74
C PRO A 199 -9.22 8.40 21.54
N THR A 200 -10.30 9.17 21.69
CA THR A 200 -10.34 10.62 21.45
C THR A 200 -9.23 11.38 22.19
N GLU A 201 -8.92 10.97 23.42
CA GLU A 201 -7.89 11.56 24.26
C GLU A 201 -6.49 11.46 23.62
N LEU A 202 -6.20 10.33 22.97
CA LEU A 202 -4.94 10.08 22.27
C LEU A 202 -4.97 10.59 20.82
N GLY A 203 -6.14 10.72 20.21
CA GLY A 203 -6.32 11.34 18.90
C GLY A 203 -5.79 12.78 18.84
N GLY A 204 -5.89 13.52 19.94
CA GLY A 204 -5.31 14.86 20.07
C GLY A 204 -3.78 14.91 19.90
N ILE A 205 -3.09 13.83 20.25
CA ILE A 205 -1.62 13.74 20.10
C ILE A 205 -1.23 13.61 18.63
N VAL A 206 -2.00 12.85 17.85
CA VAL A 206 -1.79 12.73 16.39
C VAL A 206 -1.91 14.11 15.72
N ALA A 207 -2.95 14.85 16.10
CA ALA A 207 -3.17 16.22 15.63
C ALA A 207 -2.03 17.19 16.03
N ALA A 208 -1.36 16.95 17.16
CA ALA A 208 -0.28 17.77 17.68
C ALA A 208 1.12 17.41 17.13
N LEU A 209 1.27 16.32 16.38
CA LEU A 209 2.56 15.92 15.81
C LEU A 209 3.15 17.02 14.93
N GLY A 210 4.34 17.49 15.29
CA GLY A 210 5.20 18.31 14.45
C GLY A 210 5.86 17.51 13.33
N SER A 211 6.48 18.21 12.37
CA SER A 211 7.19 17.59 11.25
C SER A 211 8.27 16.61 11.73
N GLY A 212 8.22 15.38 11.24
CA GLY A 212 9.14 14.30 11.57
C GLY A 212 8.89 13.63 12.91
N GLN A 213 7.92 14.09 13.70
CA GLN A 213 7.54 13.43 14.95
C GLN A 213 6.60 12.25 14.71
N ARG A 214 6.67 11.27 15.61
CA ARG A 214 5.74 10.13 15.64
C ARG A 214 5.01 10.02 16.97
N THR A 215 3.93 9.26 17.01
CA THR A 215 3.37 8.77 18.28
C THR A 215 4.23 7.64 18.84
N PRO A 216 4.06 7.31 20.13
CA PRO A 216 4.48 6.02 20.65
C PRO A 216 3.87 4.87 19.83
N VAL A 217 4.58 3.74 19.81
CA VAL A 217 4.10 2.48 19.25
C VAL A 217 2.97 1.96 20.13
N PHE A 218 1.88 1.58 19.48
CA PHE A 218 0.76 0.84 20.06
C PHE A 218 0.52 -0.43 19.24
N ARG A 219 -0.32 -1.31 19.76
CA ARG A 219 -0.65 -2.58 19.11
C ARG A 219 -2.12 -2.64 18.75
N LEU A 220 -2.39 -3.13 17.55
CA LEU A 220 -3.72 -3.42 17.03
C LEU A 220 -3.92 -4.93 16.94
N GLY A 221 -5.02 -5.41 17.50
CA GLY A 221 -5.33 -6.84 17.64
C GLY A 221 -5.30 -7.26 19.10
N SER A 222 -6.21 -8.16 19.48
CA SER A 222 -6.32 -8.62 20.87
C SER A 222 -5.19 -9.57 21.25
N ALA A 223 -4.87 -9.65 22.54
CA ALA A 223 -3.92 -10.65 23.04
C ALA A 223 -4.39 -12.10 22.78
N ALA A 224 -5.70 -12.31 22.59
CA ALA A 224 -6.29 -13.61 22.25
C ALA A 224 -6.24 -13.93 20.75
N GLN A 225 -5.97 -12.96 19.87
CA GLN A 225 -5.78 -13.19 18.44
C GLN A 225 -4.39 -13.75 18.14
N ASP A 226 -4.29 -14.49 17.04
CA ASP A 226 -3.01 -14.93 16.47
C ASP A 226 -2.07 -13.72 16.25
N LEU A 227 -0.79 -13.87 16.61
CA LEU A 227 0.24 -12.86 16.40
C LEU A 227 0.36 -12.43 14.93
N LEU A 228 0.03 -13.33 13.98
CA LEU A 228 -0.02 -13.01 12.55
C LEU A 228 -1.13 -12.02 12.18
N ALA A 229 -2.18 -11.94 12.99
CA ALA A 229 -3.27 -10.97 12.85
C ALA A 229 -3.01 -9.66 13.60
N GLN A 230 -2.11 -9.69 14.60
CA GLN A 230 -1.67 -8.50 15.35
C GLN A 230 -0.67 -7.67 14.55
N ARG A 231 -0.60 -6.38 14.85
CA ARG A 231 0.38 -5.45 14.28
C ARG A 231 0.75 -4.38 15.27
N PHE A 232 2.03 -4.02 15.33
CA PHE A 232 2.46 -2.79 15.97
C PHE A 232 2.25 -1.63 15.00
N THR A 233 1.88 -0.47 15.52
CA THR A 233 1.46 0.68 14.73
C THR A 233 1.88 1.98 15.41
N TRP A 234 2.23 2.98 14.61
CA TRP A 234 2.46 4.35 15.05
C TRP A 234 2.01 5.31 13.94
N TYR A 235 1.69 6.55 14.31
CA TYR A 235 1.47 7.62 13.35
C TYR A 235 2.74 8.45 13.21
N LEU A 236 3.10 8.84 11.98
CA LEU A 236 4.26 9.66 11.65
C LEU A 236 3.79 10.89 10.87
N ARG A 237 4.20 12.09 11.27
CA ARG A 237 3.99 13.31 10.50
C ARG A 237 5.18 13.54 9.57
N LEU A 238 4.97 13.48 8.26
CA LEU A 238 5.97 13.83 7.27
C LEU A 238 6.20 15.35 7.22
N PRO A 239 7.37 15.80 6.74
CA PRO A 239 7.58 17.21 6.40
C PRO A 239 6.55 17.74 5.41
N CYS A 240 5.78 18.75 5.85
CA CYS A 240 4.80 19.47 5.03
C CYS A 240 4.55 20.87 5.55
N ALA A 241 3.90 21.68 4.73
CA ALA A 241 3.37 22.96 5.19
C ALA A 241 2.32 22.74 6.31
N PRO A 242 2.13 23.73 7.20
CA PRO A 242 1.04 23.68 8.17
C PRO A 242 -0.31 23.51 7.45
N GLY A 243 -1.15 22.60 7.94
CA GLY A 243 -2.39 22.24 7.27
C GLY A 243 -3.46 21.69 8.22
N SER A 244 -4.33 20.82 7.70
CA SER A 244 -5.30 20.09 8.52
C SER A 244 -4.60 19.29 9.63
N PRO A 245 -5.28 18.97 10.74
CA PRO A 245 -4.70 18.15 11.81
C PRO A 245 -4.13 16.81 11.34
N TRP A 246 -4.55 16.31 10.17
CA TRP A 246 -4.07 15.05 9.59
C TRP A 246 -3.18 15.25 8.36
N ALA A 247 -2.95 16.50 7.92
CA ALA A 247 -2.10 16.80 6.77
C ALA A 247 -0.69 16.24 6.97
N GLY A 248 -0.26 15.36 6.07
CA GLY A 248 1.04 14.72 6.16
C GLY A 248 1.20 13.69 7.27
N VAL A 249 0.13 13.31 7.98
CA VAL A 249 0.15 12.12 8.83
C VAL A 249 0.08 10.90 7.93
N ALA A 250 0.93 9.92 8.20
CA ALA A 250 0.84 8.57 7.68
C ALA A 250 0.83 7.58 8.84
N ARG A 251 0.09 6.49 8.70
CA ARG A 251 0.14 5.38 9.65
C ARG A 251 1.17 4.37 9.18
N VAL A 252 2.08 4.01 10.07
CA VAL A 252 3.11 3.00 9.81
C VAL A 252 2.84 1.79 10.68
N GLU A 253 2.98 0.59 10.12
CA GLU A 253 2.73 -0.65 10.85
C GLU A 253 3.79 -1.72 10.56
N CYS A 254 4.07 -2.59 11.53
CA CYS A 254 4.93 -3.76 11.37
C CYS A 254 4.32 -5.01 12.02
N SER A 255 4.94 -6.16 11.79
CA SER A 255 4.45 -7.46 12.24
C SER A 255 4.26 -7.52 13.76
N GLY A 256 3.11 -8.04 14.21
CA GLY A 256 2.86 -8.33 15.63
C GLY A 256 3.68 -9.49 16.19
N GLN A 257 4.44 -10.20 15.34
CA GLN A 257 5.35 -11.27 15.76
C GLN A 257 6.68 -10.75 16.34
N LEU A 258 7.00 -9.47 16.14
CA LEU A 258 8.19 -8.85 16.72
C LEU A 258 8.05 -8.73 18.25
N ALA A 259 9.17 -8.73 18.96
CA ALA A 259 9.17 -8.27 20.33
C ALA A 259 8.84 -6.76 20.37
N PRO A 260 8.13 -6.26 21.41
CA PRO A 260 7.82 -4.83 21.53
C PRO A 260 9.04 -3.90 21.36
N ALA A 261 10.18 -4.26 21.93
CA ALA A 261 11.42 -3.50 21.80
C ALA A 261 11.93 -3.42 20.35
N GLU A 262 11.82 -4.51 19.58
CA GLU A 262 12.20 -4.55 18.16
C GLU A 262 11.27 -3.66 17.31
N ALA A 263 9.97 -3.66 17.62
CA ALA A 263 9.02 -2.78 16.96
C ALA A 263 9.30 -1.29 17.24
N VAL A 264 9.71 -0.94 18.47
CA VAL A 264 10.12 0.43 18.83
C VAL A 264 11.38 0.86 18.08
N VAL A 265 12.38 -0.02 17.95
CA VAL A 265 13.57 0.23 17.13
C VAL A 265 13.18 0.46 15.67
N LEU A 266 12.33 -0.39 15.11
CA LEU A 266 11.85 -0.24 13.73
C LEU A 266 11.03 1.05 13.53
N ALA A 267 10.29 1.48 14.54
CA ALA A 267 9.59 2.77 14.53
C ALA A 267 10.56 3.95 14.48
N GLY A 268 11.65 3.91 15.24
CA GLY A 268 12.71 4.93 15.16
C GLY A 268 13.44 4.94 13.82
N VAL A 269 13.83 3.77 13.31
CA VAL A 269 14.52 3.63 12.01
C VAL A 269 13.64 4.12 10.85
N SER A 270 12.36 3.72 10.82
CA SER A 270 11.43 4.17 9.79
C SER A 270 11.11 5.67 9.92
N GLN A 271 11.00 6.22 11.13
CA GLN A 271 10.82 7.65 11.36
C GLN A 271 11.94 8.48 10.73
N GLY A 272 13.20 8.17 11.04
CA GLY A 272 14.36 8.89 10.48
C GLY A 272 14.53 8.69 8.97
N SER A 273 14.10 7.53 8.46
CA SER A 273 14.23 7.18 7.04
C SER A 273 13.16 7.84 6.18
N LEU A 274 11.88 7.67 6.52
CA LEU A 274 10.74 8.03 5.67
C LEU A 274 10.60 9.54 5.47
N ILE A 275 10.94 10.35 6.48
CA ILE A 275 10.85 11.81 6.42
C ILE A 275 11.72 12.41 5.32
N ARG A 276 12.82 11.72 4.95
CA ARG A 276 13.75 12.13 3.88
C ARG A 276 13.14 11.99 2.49
N PHE A 277 12.07 11.20 2.36
CA PHE A 277 11.42 10.87 1.09
C PHE A 277 10.06 11.54 0.92
N ALA A 278 9.62 12.35 1.90
CA ALA A 278 8.38 13.11 1.81
C ALA A 278 8.38 13.98 0.55
N SER A 279 7.28 13.91 -0.21
CA SER A 279 7.13 14.69 -1.43
C SER A 279 6.74 16.13 -1.14
N THR A 280 6.89 17.00 -2.13
CA THR A 280 6.48 18.41 -2.07
C THR A 280 5.32 18.68 -3.00
N GLU A 281 4.38 19.54 -2.60
CA GLU A 281 3.12 19.84 -3.30
C GLU A 281 3.31 20.26 -4.77
N TYR A 282 4.30 21.08 -5.08
CA TYR A 282 4.54 21.52 -6.47
C TYR A 282 5.05 20.41 -7.41
N LYS A 283 5.42 19.23 -6.88
CA LYS A 283 5.87 18.06 -7.67
C LYS A 283 4.87 16.91 -7.67
N ASP A 284 4.06 16.77 -6.64
CA ASP A 284 3.07 15.70 -6.50
C ASP A 284 1.82 16.24 -5.79
N SER A 285 0.66 16.11 -6.43
CA SER A 285 -0.63 16.54 -5.87
C SER A 285 -1.08 15.69 -4.67
N ARG A 286 -0.41 14.55 -4.44
CA ARG A 286 -0.59 13.67 -3.28
C ARG A 286 0.47 13.90 -2.19
N ALA A 287 1.17 15.04 -2.24
CA ALA A 287 2.13 15.41 -1.22
C ALA A 287 1.46 15.81 0.11
N PRO A 288 2.16 15.63 1.24
CA PRO A 288 3.48 15.00 1.39
C PRO A 288 3.43 13.46 1.46
N GLN A 289 2.23 12.87 1.58
CA GLN A 289 2.08 11.45 1.91
C GLN A 289 2.59 10.52 0.82
N ASN A 290 2.64 10.96 -0.44
CA ASN A 290 3.16 10.13 -1.52
C ASN A 290 4.69 10.25 -1.71
N LEU A 291 5.45 9.41 -1.00
CA LEU A 291 6.91 9.45 -1.02
C LEU A 291 7.51 9.45 -2.44
N TYR A 292 8.55 10.26 -2.69
CA TYR A 292 9.13 10.41 -4.03
C TYR A 292 9.55 9.10 -4.70
N PRO A 293 10.18 8.12 -4.01
CA PRO A 293 10.53 6.84 -4.62
C PRO A 293 9.31 6.05 -5.08
N ILE A 294 8.20 6.10 -4.33
CA ILE A 294 6.93 5.45 -4.69
C ILE A 294 6.34 6.13 -5.92
N ALA A 295 6.26 7.47 -5.94
CA ALA A 295 5.79 8.22 -7.12
C ALA A 295 6.63 7.92 -8.38
N GLY A 296 7.95 7.76 -8.22
CA GLY A 296 8.87 7.34 -9.27
C GLY A 296 8.59 5.92 -9.77
N LEU A 297 8.41 4.99 -8.84
CA LEU A 297 8.08 3.59 -9.13
C LEU A 297 6.75 3.48 -9.89
N GLU A 298 5.67 4.11 -9.40
CA GLU A 298 4.38 4.12 -10.08
C GLU A 298 4.49 4.59 -11.53
N ARG A 299 5.23 5.68 -11.77
CA ARG A 299 5.44 6.21 -13.12
C ARG A 299 6.15 5.20 -14.02
N GLN A 300 7.15 4.48 -13.50
CA GLN A 300 7.84 3.43 -14.24
C GLN A 300 6.92 2.24 -14.52
N LEU A 301 6.16 1.78 -13.52
CA LEU A 301 5.25 0.65 -13.68
C LEU A 301 4.10 0.98 -14.66
N ARG A 302 3.51 2.17 -14.59
CA ARG A 302 2.45 2.62 -15.50
C ARG A 302 2.91 2.63 -16.96
N ARG A 303 4.15 3.05 -17.24
CA ARG A 303 4.75 2.97 -18.58
C ARG A 303 4.83 1.52 -19.08
N ARG A 304 5.02 0.56 -18.18
CA ARG A 304 5.14 -0.87 -18.51
C ARG A 304 3.81 -1.60 -18.69
N LEU A 305 2.68 -1.01 -18.29
CA LEU A 305 1.35 -1.58 -18.55
C LEU A 305 0.96 -1.55 -20.04
N GLY A 306 1.72 -0.83 -20.88
CA GLY A 306 1.40 -0.62 -22.30
C GLY A 306 0.32 0.43 -22.53
N ASP A 307 0.01 0.71 -23.79
CA ASP A 307 -1.00 1.70 -24.18
C ASP A 307 -2.44 1.16 -23.98
N PRO A 308 -3.31 1.87 -23.23
CA PRO A 308 -4.68 1.41 -22.97
C PRO A 308 -5.51 1.16 -24.25
N LYS A 309 -5.39 2.04 -25.25
CA LYS A 309 -6.16 1.93 -26.50
C LYS A 309 -5.67 0.75 -27.34
N LEU A 310 -4.37 0.48 -27.33
CA LEU A 310 -3.78 -0.68 -27.98
C LEU A 310 -4.28 -1.98 -27.34
N MET A 311 -4.24 -2.09 -26.01
CA MET A 311 -4.71 -3.28 -25.28
C MET A 311 -6.19 -3.53 -25.56
N TYR A 312 -7.04 -2.50 -25.40
CA TYR A 312 -8.48 -2.61 -25.66
C TYR A 312 -8.78 -3.02 -27.12
N ARG A 313 -8.08 -2.43 -28.10
CA ARG A 313 -8.22 -2.82 -29.51
C ARG A 313 -7.80 -4.27 -29.76
N ALA A 314 -6.73 -4.74 -29.11
CA ALA A 314 -6.25 -6.10 -29.26
C ALA A 314 -7.26 -7.12 -28.69
N LEU A 315 -7.84 -6.82 -27.53
CA LEU A 315 -8.92 -7.61 -26.92
C LEU A 315 -10.17 -7.66 -27.81
N ARG A 316 -10.58 -6.51 -28.38
CA ARG A 316 -11.72 -6.48 -29.32
C ARG A 316 -11.49 -7.33 -30.57
N ARG A 317 -10.25 -7.38 -31.08
CA ARG A 317 -9.91 -8.23 -32.23
C ARG A 317 -9.95 -9.70 -31.86
N ALA A 318 -9.37 -10.08 -30.72
CA ALA A 318 -9.41 -11.46 -30.24
C ALA A 318 -10.86 -11.94 -30.03
N ALA A 319 -11.72 -11.10 -29.45
CA ALA A 319 -13.13 -11.40 -29.25
C ALA A 319 -13.94 -11.55 -30.56
N ALA A 320 -13.51 -10.95 -31.67
CA ALA A 320 -14.16 -11.10 -32.97
C ALA A 320 -13.76 -12.40 -33.70
N THR A 321 -12.72 -13.08 -33.23
CA THR A 321 -12.18 -14.31 -33.81
C THR A 321 -12.33 -15.52 -32.88
N ALA A 322 -12.86 -15.32 -31.68
CA ALA A 322 -13.17 -16.34 -30.68
C ALA A 322 -14.57 -16.92 -30.96
#